data_AF-A0A9N9GX00-F1
#
_entry.id   AF-A0A9N9GX00-F1
#
_cell.length_a   1.000
_cell.length_b   1.000
_cell.length_c   1.000
_cell.angle_alpha   90.00
_cell.angle_beta   90.00
_cell.angle_gamma   90.00
#
_symmetry.space_group_name_H-M   'P 1'
#
loop_
_entity.id
_entity.type
_entity.pdbx_description
1 polymer ?
#
loop_
_entity_poly.entity_id
_entity_poly.type
_entity_poly.pdbx_seq_one_letter_code
_entity_poly.pdbx_strand_id
1 'polypeptide(L)'
;TKGDEVFMEQKFRHKIFSIPGQDIMDIEIYCTKKNGAVYCDEREMVYLGKVNVQLFDNPLGPLCISICFGQMELIAIVTNEANGYMYKKAFNFYVDL
;
A
#
# COMPACT_ATOMS: atom_id res chain seq x y z
N THR A 1 5.91 -15.34 18.13
CA THR A 1 4.84 -14.33 17.98
C THR A 1 4.73 -14.02 16.50
N LYS A 2 3.55 -14.18 15.89
CA LYS A 2 3.33 -13.77 14.49
C LYS A 2 2.46 -12.52 14.53
N GLY A 3 2.99 -11.41 14.02
CA GLY A 3 2.37 -10.09 14.05
C GLY A 3 3.23 -9.08 14.82
N ASP A 4 3.41 -7.90 14.23
CA ASP A 4 3.94 -6.72 14.91
C ASP A 4 2.76 -5.94 15.49
N GLU A 5 2.82 -5.59 16.77
CA GLU A 5 1.92 -4.58 17.32
C GLU A 5 2.22 -3.25 16.63
N VAL A 6 1.19 -2.65 16.04
CA VAL A 6 1.34 -1.45 15.23
C VAL A 6 0.90 -0.24 16.04
N PHE A 7 1.82 0.69 16.28
CA PHE A 7 1.48 1.96 16.92
C PHE A 7 0.85 2.92 15.90
N MET A 8 0.04 3.87 16.38
CA MET A 8 -0.45 4.96 15.52
C MET A 8 0.72 5.66 14.83
N GLU A 9 0.55 6.01 13.56
CA GLU A 9 1.58 6.62 12.72
C GLU A 9 2.81 5.72 12.41
N GLN A 10 2.78 4.44 12.78
CA GLN A 10 3.83 3.50 12.38
C GLN A 10 3.84 3.32 10.86
N LYS A 11 5.05 3.30 10.28
CA LYS A 11 5.27 3.25 8.84
C LYS A 11 5.94 1.95 8.43
N PHE A 12 5.27 1.16 7.60
CA PHE A 12 5.88 0.00 6.94
C PHE A 12 6.36 0.37 5.55
N ARG A 13 7.60 0.01 5.21
CA ARG A 13 8.19 0.35 3.91
C ARG A 13 8.48 -0.87 3.07
N HIS A 14 8.04 -0.84 1.82
CA HIS A 14 8.39 -1.86 0.83
C HIS A 14 8.81 -1.21 -0.49
N LYS A 15 9.81 -1.81 -1.15
CA LYS A 15 10.30 -1.34 -2.45
C LYS A 15 9.68 -2.16 -3.57
N ILE A 16 9.09 -1.49 -4.54
CA ILE A 16 8.52 -2.09 -5.75
C ILE A 16 9.20 -1.49 -6.97
N PHE A 17 9.37 -2.30 -8.00
CA PHE A 17 9.94 -1.88 -9.28
C PHE A 17 8.87 -1.98 -10.36
N SER A 18 8.75 -0.94 -11.18
CA SER A 18 7.93 -0.99 -12.40
C SER A 18 8.61 -1.82 -13.49
N ILE A 19 7.79 -2.30 -14.41
CA ILE A 19 8.25 -2.98 -15.62
C ILE A 19 8.59 -1.93 -16.68
N PRO A 20 9.65 -2.12 -17.50
CA PRO A 20 9.94 -1.20 -18.59
C PRO A 20 8.73 -0.96 -19.50
N GLY A 21 8.45 0.31 -19.81
CA GLY A 21 7.32 0.71 -20.67
C GLY A 21 5.96 0.80 -19.97
N GLN A 22 5.90 0.63 -18.65
CA GLN A 22 4.69 0.85 -17.87
C GLN A 22 4.53 2.33 -17.51
N ASP A 23 3.43 2.95 -17.92
CA ASP A 23 3.12 4.36 -17.62
C ASP A 23 2.34 4.54 -16.31
N ILE A 24 1.57 3.52 -15.92
CA ILE A 24 0.70 3.54 -14.75
C ILE A 24 0.90 2.27 -13.95
N MET A 25 1.06 2.40 -12.63
CA MET A 25 1.00 1.29 -11.69
C MET A 25 -0.17 1.47 -10.73
N ASP A 26 -1.02 0.44 -10.67
CA ASP A 26 -2.09 0.34 -9.69
C ASP A 26 -1.61 -0.50 -8.51
N ILE A 27 -1.65 0.09 -7.32
CA ILE A 27 -1.36 -0.59 -6.05
C ILE A 27 -2.68 -0.78 -5.33
N GLU A 28 -3.16 -2.02 -5.31
CA GLU A 28 -4.39 -2.41 -4.62
C GLU A 28 -4.11 -2.71 -3.14
N ILE A 29 -4.99 -2.24 -2.27
CA ILE A 29 -4.90 -2.38 -0.83
C ILE A 29 -6.03 -3.29 -0.36
N TYR A 30 -5.65 -4.35 0.34
CA TYR A 30 -6.56 -5.32 0.94
C TYR A 30 -6.29 -5.45 2.44
N CYS A 31 -7.30 -5.85 3.21
CA CYS A 31 -7.16 -6.17 4.63
C CYS A 31 -7.91 -7.46 4.99
N THR A 32 -7.51 -8.09 6.09
CA THR A 32 -8.21 -9.24 6.66
C THR A 32 -7.92 -9.36 8.16
N LYS A 33 -8.84 -9.99 8.90
CA LYS A 33 -8.60 -10.44 10.28
C LYS A 33 -7.92 -11.81 10.35
N LYS A 34 -7.90 -12.54 9.24
CA LYS A 34 -7.41 -13.91 9.22
C LYS A 34 -5.90 -13.90 9.42
N ASN A 35 -5.45 -14.57 10.47
CA ASN A 35 -4.03 -14.76 10.69
C ASN A 35 -3.43 -15.63 9.59
N GLY A 36 -2.36 -15.13 8.96
CA GLY A 36 -1.60 -15.89 7.98
C GLY A 36 -2.26 -16.02 6.60
N ALA A 37 -3.09 -15.06 6.20
CA ALA A 37 -3.49 -14.93 4.80
C ALA A 37 -2.26 -14.78 3.90
N VAL A 38 -2.31 -15.42 2.73
CA VAL A 38 -1.22 -15.49 1.75
C VAL A 38 -1.61 -14.81 0.44
N TYR A 39 -2.89 -14.88 0.04
CA TYR A 39 -3.36 -14.36 -1.25
C TYR A 39 -4.46 -13.31 -1.08
N CYS A 40 -4.52 -12.37 -2.03
CA CYS A 40 -5.49 -11.26 -2.02
C CYS A 40 -6.91 -11.67 -2.40
N ASP A 41 -7.09 -12.86 -2.98
CA ASP A 41 -8.36 -13.44 -3.42
C ASP A 41 -8.94 -14.45 -2.40
N GLU A 42 -8.31 -14.59 -1.24
CA GLU A 42 -8.89 -15.38 -0.15
C GLU A 42 -10.23 -14.79 0.30
N ARG A 43 -11.17 -15.66 0.66
CA ARG A 43 -12.57 -15.30 0.95
C ARG A 43 -12.71 -14.20 2.01
N GLU A 44 -11.80 -14.14 2.97
CA GLU A 44 -11.81 -13.20 4.09
C GLU A 44 -11.02 -11.91 3.81
N MET A 45 -10.47 -11.73 2.61
CA MET A 45 -9.82 -10.49 2.19
C MET A 45 -10.86 -9.46 1.75
N VAL A 46 -10.71 -8.25 2.26
CA VAL A 46 -11.56 -7.11 1.92
C VAL A 46 -10.73 -6.12 1.12
N TYR A 47 -11.17 -5.83 -0.11
CA TYR A 47 -10.59 -4.78 -0.92
C TYR A 47 -10.96 -3.41 -0.37
N LEU A 48 -9.96 -2.61 -0.03
CA LEU A 48 -10.14 -1.24 0.48
C LEU A 48 -10.09 -0.20 -0.64
N GLY A 49 -9.36 -0.49 -1.72
CA GLY A 49 -9.21 0.42 -2.86
C GLY A 49 -7.80 0.36 -3.46
N LYS A 50 -7.51 1.25 -4.40
CA LYS A 50 -6.21 1.33 -5.05
C LYS A 50 -5.60 2.73 -5.09
N VAL A 51 -4.27 2.80 -5.10
CA VAL A 51 -3.46 3.98 -5.41
C VAL A 51 -3.02 3.89 -6.87
N ASN A 52 -3.29 4.93 -7.66
CA ASN A 52 -2.88 4.99 -9.07
C ASN A 52 -1.61 5.84 -9.13
N VAL A 53 -0.51 5.25 -9.59
CA VAL A 53 0.82 5.87 -9.64
C VAL A 53 1.19 6.12 -11.09
N GLN A 54 1.51 7.36 -11.42
CA GLN A 54 1.99 7.74 -12.74
C GLN A 54 3.52 7.62 -12.79
N LEU A 55 4.04 6.92 -13.80
CA LEU A 55 5.47 6.56 -13.94
C LEU A 55 6.20 7.36 -15.03
N PHE A 56 5.50 8.33 -15.65
CA PHE A 56 5.79 8.96 -16.95
C PHE A 56 7.24 9.39 -17.27
N ASP A 57 8.12 9.59 -16.29
CA ASP A 57 9.48 10.08 -16.53
C ASP A 57 10.61 9.12 -16.12
N ASN A 58 10.31 8.03 -15.42
CA ASN A 58 11.35 7.05 -15.05
C ASN A 58 10.74 5.69 -14.65
N PRO A 59 10.57 4.75 -15.60
CA PRO A 59 9.99 3.44 -15.32
C PRO A 59 10.91 2.50 -14.53
N LEU A 60 12.06 2.98 -14.02
CA LEU A 60 13.06 2.14 -13.35
C LEU A 60 13.41 2.59 -11.92
N GLY A 61 12.82 3.68 -11.43
CA GLY A 61 13.02 4.15 -10.05
C GLY A 61 12.27 3.27 -9.05
N PRO A 62 12.88 2.89 -7.90
CA PRO A 62 12.14 2.16 -6.88
C PRO A 62 10.99 3.02 -6.33
N LEU A 63 9.81 2.43 -6.26
CA LEU A 63 8.68 2.98 -5.54
C LEU A 63 8.75 2.49 -4.09
N CYS A 64 8.73 3.42 -3.15
CA CYS A 64 8.63 3.12 -1.73
C CYS A 64 7.17 3.27 -1.29
N ILE A 65 6.54 2.18 -0.89
CA ILE A 65 5.21 2.21 -0.28
C ILE A 65 5.39 2.39 1.21
N SER A 66 4.74 3.39 1.80
CA SER A 66 4.57 3.58 3.23
C SER A 66 3.10 3.41 3.61
N ILE A 67 2.82 2.51 4.54
CA ILE A 67 1.48 2.34 5.14
C ILE A 67 1.49 2.96 6.53
N CYS A 68 0.60 3.90 6.80
CA CYS A 68 0.40 4.51 8.12
C CYS A 68 -1.00 4.16 8.63
N PHE A 69 -1.08 3.76 9.90
CA PHE A 69 -2.35 3.44 10.56
C PHE A 69 -2.79 4.60 11.45
N GLY A 70 -3.96 5.17 11.15
CA GLY A 70 -4.72 6.02 12.05
C GLY A 70 -5.77 5.22 12.82
N GLN A 71 -6.65 5.89 13.57
CA GLN A 71 -7.68 5.22 14.37
C GLN A 71 -8.73 4.47 13.52
N MET A 72 -9.10 5.01 12.36
CA MET A 72 -10.15 4.47 11.49
C MET A 72 -9.78 4.50 10.01
N GLU A 73 -8.54 4.88 9.70
CA GLU A 73 -8.06 5.03 8.34
C GLU A 73 -6.67 4.44 8.18
N LEU A 74 -6.45 3.85 7.00
CA LEU A 74 -5.15 3.45 6.52
C LEU A 74 -4.73 4.46 5.46
N ILE A 75 -3.56 5.06 5.66
CA ILE A 75 -2.98 6.00 4.71
C ILE A 75 -1.86 5.28 3.96
N ALA A 76 -2.09 5.03 2.66
CA ALA A 76 -1.03 4.57 1.78
C ALA A 76 -0.35 5.78 1.13
N ILE A 77 0.98 5.80 1.20
CA ILE A 77 1.83 6.79 0.56
C ILE A 77 2.77 6.02 -0.35
N VAL A 78 2.79 6.37 -1.63
CA VAL A 78 3.74 5.80 -2.59
C VAL A 78 4.66 6.91 -3.03
N THR A 79 5.96 6.74 -2.79
CA THR A 79 6.99 7.71 -3.18
C THR A 79 7.83 7.11 -4.29
N ASN A 80 7.91 7.79 -5.43
CA ASN A 80 8.91 7.47 -6.43
C ASN A 80 10.26 8.02 -5.95
N GLU A 81 11.19 7.14 -5.57
CA GLU A 81 12.47 7.56 -4.98
C GLU A 81 13.39 8.25 -6.00
N ALA A 82 13.16 8.08 -7.30
CA ALA A 82 13.99 8.67 -8.35
C ALA A 82 13.70 10.16 -8.58
N ASN A 83 12.44 10.60 -8.39
CA ASN A 83 12.03 11.98 -8.63
C ASN A 83 11.33 12.65 -7.43
N GLY A 84 11.08 11.90 -6.35
CA GLY A 84 10.46 12.40 -5.13
C GLY A 84 8.94 12.59 -5.20
N TYR A 85 8.29 12.28 -6.32
CA TYR A 85 6.84 12.41 -6.43
C TYR A 85 6.11 11.47 -5.48
N MET A 86 5.06 11.98 -4.83
CA MET A 86 4.28 11.25 -3.84
C MET A 86 2.82 11.14 -4.23
N TYR A 87 2.28 9.95 -4.07
CA TYR A 87 0.87 9.62 -4.25
C TYR A 87 0.32 9.19 -2.89
N LYS A 88 -0.66 9.92 -2.38
CA LYS A 88 -1.25 9.66 -1.06
C LYS A 88 -2.73 9.36 -1.21
N LYS A 89 -3.19 8.30 -0.54
CA LYS A 89 -4.61 7.97 -0.45
C LYS A 89 -4.96 7.40 0.92
N ALA A 90 -6.07 7.89 1.47
CA ALA A 90 -6.66 7.36 2.69
C ALA A 90 -7.73 6.33 2.33
N PHE A 91 -7.79 5.26 3.11
CA PHE A 91 -8.77 4.20 3.01
C PHE A 91 -9.44 4.04 4.36
N ASN A 92 -10.76 4.19 4.38
CA ASN A 92 -11.53 3.83 5.55
C ASN A 92 -11.54 2.31 5.65
N PHE A 93 -11.16 1.80 6.81
CA PHE A 93 -11.52 0.44 7.19
C PHE A 93 -12.48 0.60 8.37
N TYR A 94 -13.73 0.21 8.17
CA TYR A 94 -14.68 0.18 9.27
C TYR A 94 -14.19 -0.91 10.22
N VAL A 95 -13.87 -0.50 11.45
CA VAL A 95 -13.49 -1.40 12.53
C VAL A 95 -14.75 -2.10 13.02
N ASP A 96 -15.30 -2.97 12.18
CA ASP A 96 -15.83 -4.25 12.66
C ASP A 96 -14.72 -5.30 12.44
N LEU A 97 -13.47 -4.92 12.80
CA LEU A 97 -12.29 -5.80 12.97
C LEU A 97 -12.28 -6.45 14.36
#